data_AF-A0AAE7MR76-F1
#
_entry.id   AF-A0AAE7MR76-F1
#
_cell.length_a   1.000
_cell.length_b   1.000
_cell.length_c   1.000
_cell.angle_alpha   90.00
_cell.angle_beta   90.00
_cell.angle_gamma   90.00
#
_symmetry.space_group_name_H-M   'P 1'
#
loop_
_entity.id
_entity.type
_entity.pdbx_description
1 polymer ?
#
loop_
_entity_poly.entity_id
_entity_poly.type
_entity_poly.pdbx_seq_one_letter_code
_entity_poly.pdbx_strand_id
1 'polypeptide(L)' 'MLTNEQRAHDLAIASLEIMYDQEKTKLLSIAKNESKRGNDITVDINFDPYTEYQKLYNLVLNEINKDF' A
#
# COMPACT_ATOMS: atom_id res chain seq x y z
N MET A 1 -16.09 3.09 22.66
CA MET A 1 -15.20 3.99 21.90
C MET A 1 -14.04 3.14 21.42
N LEU A 2 -13.72 3.12 20.13
CA LEU A 2 -12.56 2.36 19.63
C LEU A 2 -11.27 2.93 20.23
N THR A 3 -10.32 2.08 20.60
CA THR A 3 -8.98 2.54 21.00
C THR A 3 -8.24 3.11 19.80
N ASN A 4 -7.22 3.94 20.03
CA ASN A 4 -6.39 4.45 18.95
C ASN A 4 -5.68 3.32 18.19
N GLU A 5 -5.35 2.20 18.85
CA GLU A 5 -4.79 1.02 18.18
C GLU A 5 -5.80 0.36 17.24
N GLN A 6 -7.07 0.24 17.66
CA GLN A 6 -8.13 -0.31 16.81
C GLN A 6 -8.38 0.58 15.59
N ARG A 7 -8.42 1.90 15.79
CA ARG A 7 -8.55 2.86 14.68
C ARG A 7 -7.37 2.78 13.71
N ALA A 8 -6.15 2.66 14.24
CA ALA A 8 -4.95 2.53 13.42
C ALA A 8 -4.93 1.21 12.64
N HIS A 9 -5.38 0.12 13.25
CA HIS A 9 -5.54 -1.17 12.59
C HIS A 9 -6.53 -1.09 11.42
N ASP A 10 -7.76 -0.62 11.68
CA ASP A 10 -8.82 -0.55 10.67
C ASP A 10 -8.39 0.32 9.48
N LEU A 11 -7.75 1.46 9.75
CA LEU A 11 -7.28 2.36 8.71
C LEU A 11 -6.10 1.77 7.91
N ALA A 12 -5.18 1.06 8.59
CA ALA A 12 -4.06 0.40 7.92
C ALA A 12 -4.55 -0.72 6.99
N ILE A 13 -5.53 -1.53 7.42
CA ILE A 13 -6.12 -2.57 6.58
C ILE A 13 -6.83 -1.98 5.36
N ALA A 14 -7.66 -0.95 5.54
CA ALA A 14 -8.33 -0.28 4.42
C ALA A 14 -7.34 0.36 3.43
N SER A 15 -6.21 0.88 3.95
CA SER A 15 -5.19 1.53 3.13
C SER A 15 -4.33 0.53 2.34
N LEU A 16 -4.11 -0.68 2.85
CA LEU A 16 -3.33 -1.72 2.18
C LEU A 16 -3.92 -2.13 0.84
N GLU A 17 -5.24 -2.32 0.79
CA GLU A 17 -5.93 -2.71 -0.45
C GLU A 17 -5.74 -1.64 -1.52
N ILE A 18 -5.89 -0.37 -1.15
CA ILE A 18 -5.68 0.77 -2.03
C ILE A 18 -4.22 0.85 -2.50
N MET A 19 -3.26 0.66 -1.59
CA MET A 19 -1.83 0.69 -1.93
C MET A 19 -1.46 -0.41 -2.93
N TYR A 20 -1.95 -1.63 -2.72
CA TYR A 20 -1.70 -2.74 -3.63
C TYR A 20 -2.25 -2.45 -5.04
N ASP A 21 -3.50 -1.96 -5.13
CA ASP A 21 -4.13 -1.63 -6.41
C ASP A 21 -3.42 -0.48 -7.14
N GLN A 22 -2.94 0.52 -6.39
CA GLN A 22 -2.15 1.63 -6.94
C GLN A 22 -0.82 1.13 -7.50
N GLU A 23 -0.08 0.32 -6.75
CA GLU A 23 1.21 -0.20 -7.19
C GLU A 23 1.05 -1.13 -8.40
N LYS A 24 0.06 -2.02 -8.37
CA LYS A 24 -0.30 -2.87 -9.51
C LYS A 24 -0.63 -2.04 -10.75
N THR A 25 -1.47 -1.01 -10.62
CA THR A 25 -1.87 -0.15 -11.74
C THR A 25 -0.69 0.58 -12.35
N LYS A 26 0.19 1.12 -11.50
CA LYS A 26 1.42 1.81 -11.91
C LYS A 26 2.34 0.85 -12.67
N LEU A 27 2.59 -0.33 -12.12
CA LEU A 27 3.46 -1.35 -12.72
C LEU A 27 2.92 -1.86 -14.06
N LEU A 28 1.61 -2.09 -14.16
CA LEU A 28 0.95 -2.42 -15.43
C LEU A 28 1.07 -1.30 -16.47
N SER A 29 0.99 -0.04 -16.04
CA SER A 29 1.17 1.10 -16.94
C SER A 29 2.58 1.18 -17.53
N ILE A 30 3.60 0.86 -16.71
CA ILE A 30 5.00 0.80 -17.13
C ILE A 30 5.20 -0.35 -18.12
N ALA A 31 4.72 -1.55 -17.78
CA ALA A 31 4.76 -2.73 -18.65
C ALA A 31 4.18 -2.40 -20.03
N LYS A 32 2.97 -1.83 -20.05
CA LYS A 32 2.28 -1.45 -21.29
C LYS A 32 3.06 -0.45 -22.13
N ASN A 33 3.73 0.51 -21.49
CA ASN A 33 4.50 1.53 -22.21
C ASN A 33 5.78 0.94 -22.82
N GLU A 34 6.47 0.06 -22.12
CA GLU A 34 7.68 -0.59 -22.63
C GLU A 34 7.37 -1.63 -23.71
N SER A 35 6.28 -2.40 -23.59
CA SER A 35 5.82 -3.30 -24.66
C SER A 35 5.53 -2.54 -25.96
N LYS A 36 4.96 -1.33 -25.88
CA LYS A 36 4.77 -0.46 -27.05
C LYS A 36 6.08 -0.01 -27.69
N ARG A 37 7.18 0.03 -26.92
CA ARG A 37 8.53 0.37 -27.40
C ARG A 37 9.27 -0.85 -27.94
N GLY A 38 8.64 -2.03 -27.95
CA GLY A 38 9.24 -3.29 -28.40
C GLY A 38 10.06 -4.01 -27.32
N ASN A 39 10.02 -3.55 -26.07
CA ASN A 39 10.67 -4.20 -24.94
C ASN A 39 9.68 -5.16 -24.27
N ASP A 40 10.02 -6.44 -24.23
CA ASP A 40 9.24 -7.41 -23.47
C ASP A 40 9.71 -7.37 -22.01
N ILE A 41 8.88 -6.84 -21.12
CA ILE A 41 9.17 -6.80 -19.69
C ILE A 41 8.08 -7.49 -18.90
N THR A 42 8.53 -8.40 -18.04
CA THR A 42 7.71 -8.97 -16.98
C THR A 42 7.85 -8.08 -15.75
N VAL A 43 6.73 -7.65 -15.19
CA VAL A 43 6.72 -6.83 -13.97
C VAL A 43 6.28 -7.70 -12.81
N ASP A 44 7.16 -7.84 -11.83
CA ASP A 44 6.88 -8.54 -10.59
C ASP A 44 6.46 -7.55 -9.50
N ILE A 45 5.36 -7.85 -8.82
CA ILE A 45 4.83 -7.01 -7.75
C ILE A 45 5.35 -7.60 -6.44
N ASN A 46 6.50 -7.11 -5.98
CA ASN A 46 7.01 -7.47 -4.67
C ASN A 46 6.29 -6.68 -3.58
N PHE A 47 5.06 -7.10 -3.27
CA PHE A 47 4.24 -6.51 -2.20
C PHE A 47 4.11 -7.51 -1.05
N ASP A 48 4.74 -7.22 0.08
CA ASP A 48 4.60 -7.98 1.32
C ASP A 48 3.53 -7.33 2.20
N PRO A 49 2.32 -7.92 2.30
CA PRO A 49 1.21 -7.31 3.02
C PRO A 49 1.51 -7.09 4.51
N TYR A 50 2.32 -7.95 5.14
CA TYR A 50 2.62 -7.84 6.56
C TYR A 50 3.58 -6.68 6.84
N THR A 51 4.64 -6.58 6.05
CA THR A 51 5.60 -5.48 6.18
C THR A 51 4.95 -4.13 5.88
N GLU A 52 4.12 -4.05 4.84
CA GLU A 52 3.40 -2.82 4.51
C GLU A 52 2.33 -2.48 5.57
N TYR A 53 1.65 -3.49 6.12
CA TYR A 53 0.73 -3.31 7.24
C TYR A 53 1.42 -2.69 8.44
N GLN A 54 2.57 -3.24 8.85
CA GLN A 54 3.30 -2.73 10.02
C GLN A 54 3.73 -1.27 9.83
N LYS A 55 4.18 -0.89 8.63
CA LYS A 55 4.54 0.50 8.31
C LYS A 55 3.34 1.43 8.44
N LEU A 56 2.22 1.07 7.81
CA LEU A 56 0.99 1.86 7.84
C LEU A 56 0.41 1.97 9.25
N TYR A 57 0.31 0.85 9.96
CA TYR A 57 -0.20 0.82 11.33
C TYR A 57 0.59 1.77 12.24
N ASN A 58 1.93 1.69 12.22
CA ASN A 58 2.77 2.55 13.05
C ASN A 58 2.66 4.02 12.67
N LEU A 59 2.58 4.33 11.36
CA LEU A 59 2.42 5.70 10.88
C LEU A 59 1.07 6.27 11.33
N VAL A 60 -0.01 5.54 11.12
CA VAL A 60 -1.37 5.97 11.51
C VAL A 60 -1.49 6.08 13.03
N LEU A 61 -1.00 5.10 13.79
CA LEU A 61 -1.04 5.14 15.25
C LEU A 61 -0.29 6.37 15.79
N ASN A 62 0.88 6.68 15.23
CA ASN A 62 1.63 7.86 15.61
C ASN A 62 0.88 9.16 15.31
N GLU A 63 0.17 9.26 14.18
CA GLU A 63 -0.64 10.45 13.87
C GLU A 63 -1.88 10.56 14.77
N ILE A 64 -2.63 9.47 14.94
CA ILE A 64 -3.81 9.47 15.81
C ILE A 64 -3.43 9.81 17.26
N ASN A 65 -2.29 9.34 17.75
CA ASN A 65 -1.83 9.64 19.10
C ASN A 65 -1.32 11.08 19.29
N LYS A 66 -1.09 11.86 18.23
CA LYS A 66 -0.76 13.30 18.34
C LYS A 66 -1.99 14.18 18.54
N ASP A 67 -3.15 13.71 18.09
CA ASP A 67 -4.42 14.44 18.16
C ASP A 67 -5.14 14.30 19.52
N PHE A 68 -4.60 13.51 20.46
CA PHE A 68 -5.15 13.26 21.80
C PHE A 68 -4.11 13.53 22.90
#